data_AF-A0A1T4RCI5-F1
#
_entry.id   AF-A0A1T4RCI5-F1
#
_cell.length_a   1.000
_cell.length_b   1.000
_cell.length_c   1.000
_cell.angle_alpha   90.00
_cell.angle_beta   90.00
_cell.angle_gamma   90.00
#
_symmetry.space_group_name_H-M   'P 1'
#
loop_
_entity.id
_entity.type
_entity.pdbx_description
1 polymer ?
#
loop_
_entity_poly.entity_id
_entity_poly.type
_entity_poly.pdbx_seq_one_letter_code
_entity_poly.pdbx_strand_id
1 'polypeptide(L)'
;MSAPMTDRLHDLQRAMRLIAHAVESLPENCRDVAANALLNIAAEAVVEDVGCAEAGRIFARLADHLHEGRQPPASGAVSLSGFDA
;
A
#
# COMPACT_ATOMS: atom_id res chain seq x y z
N MET A 1 7.87 -18.86 16.63
CA MET A 1 6.42 -19.16 16.54
C MET A 1 5.79 -18.03 15.73
N SER A 2 5.22 -18.32 14.57
CA SER A 2 4.60 -17.30 13.71
C SER A 2 3.27 -16.85 14.31
N ALA A 3 3.10 -15.55 14.55
CA ALA A 3 1.80 -14.98 14.88
C ALA A 3 0.77 -15.29 13.77
N PRO A 4 -0.49 -15.59 14.12
CA PRO A 4 -1.54 -15.87 13.14
C PRO A 4 -1.72 -14.69 12.18
N MET A 5 -2.14 -14.96 10.94
CA MET A 5 -2.26 -13.96 9.85
C MET A 5 -3.09 -12.73 10.26
N THR A 6 -4.13 -12.93 11.06
CA THR A 6 -4.99 -11.85 11.58
C THR A 6 -4.20 -10.85 12.45
N ASP A 7 -3.29 -11.34 13.29
CA ASP A 7 -2.45 -10.49 14.15
C ASP A 7 -1.47 -9.67 13.31
N ARG A 8 -0.90 -10.28 12.25
CA ARG A 8 -0.01 -9.56 11.32
C ARG A 8 -0.74 -8.45 10.56
N LEU A 9 -1.98 -8.69 10.13
CA LEU A 9 -2.80 -7.68 9.47
C LEU A 9 -3.12 -6.52 10.41
N HIS A 10 -3.46 -6.83 11.67
CA HIS A 10 -3.72 -5.81 12.68
C HIS A 10 -2.46 -4.96 12.98
N ASP A 11 -1.29 -5.60 13.10
CA ASP A 11 -0.02 -4.92 13.29
C ASP A 11 0.34 -4.04 12.09
N LEU A 12 0.13 -4.53 10.86
CA LEU A 12 0.32 -3.75 9.65
C LEU A 12 -0.63 -2.53 9.60
N GLN A 13 -1.91 -2.72 9.88
CA GLN A 13 -2.90 -1.62 9.96
C GLN A 13 -2.52 -0.59 11.03
N ARG A 14 -1.95 -1.04 12.15
CA ARG A 14 -1.44 -0.14 13.20
C ARG A 14 -0.23 0.63 12.70
N ALA A 15 0.74 -0.03 12.07
CA ALA A 15 1.92 0.62 11.49
C ALA A 15 1.53 1.66 10.44
N MET A 16 0.62 1.33 9.53
CA MET A 16 0.12 2.26 8.51
C MET A 16 -0.56 3.50 9.13
N ARG A 17 -1.34 3.33 10.20
CA ARG A 17 -1.95 4.46 10.91
C ARG A 17 -0.91 5.38 11.57
N LEU A 18 0.14 4.80 12.14
CA LEU A 18 1.26 5.58 12.71
C LEU A 18 2.01 6.37 11.63
N ILE A 19 2.24 5.74 10.47
CA ILE A 19 2.88 6.40 9.32
C ILE A 19 2.00 7.55 8.81
N ALA A 20 0.69 7.32 8.62
CA ALA A 20 -0.23 8.37 8.18
C ALA A 20 -0.23 9.57 9.15
N HIS A 21 -0.30 9.30 10.45
CA HIS A 21 -0.23 10.34 11.47
C HIS A 21 1.11 11.10 11.45
N ALA A 22 2.22 10.39 11.26
CA ALA A 22 3.53 11.02 11.15
C ALA A 22 3.61 11.94 9.92
N VAL A 23 3.07 11.52 8.77
CA VAL A 23 3.01 12.35 7.55
C VAL A 23 2.13 13.58 7.75
N GLU A 24 0.96 13.44 8.38
CA GLU A 24 0.06 14.57 8.69
C GLU A 24 0.73 15.60 9.61
N SER A 25 1.62 15.16 10.51
CA SER A 25 2.36 16.06 11.40
C SER A 25 3.46 16.87 10.71
N LEU A 26 3.82 16.52 9.46
CA LEU A 26 4.81 17.27 8.70
C LEU A 26 4.24 18.61 8.18
N PRO A 27 5.12 19.61 7.97
CA PRO A 27 4.77 20.82 7.24
C PRO A 27 4.14 20.49 5.87
N GLU A 28 3.16 21.26 5.42
CA GLU A 28 2.43 20.99 4.18
C GLU A 28 3.35 20.81 2.97
N ASN A 29 4.39 21.64 2.86
CA ASN A 29 5.39 21.56 1.80
C ASN A 29 6.26 20.29 1.83
N CYS A 30 6.22 19.53 2.93
CA CYS A 30 6.94 18.28 3.11
C CYS A 30 6.03 17.05 2.98
N ARG A 31 4.71 17.20 3.05
CA ARG A 31 3.76 16.07 3.01
C ARG A 31 3.80 15.35 1.68
N ASP A 32 3.81 16.07 0.57
CA ASP A 32 3.88 15.48 -0.78
C ASP A 32 5.17 14.67 -0.97
N VAL A 33 6.30 15.20 -0.48
CA VAL A 33 7.60 14.53 -0.56
C VAL A 33 7.60 13.26 0.30
N ALA A 34 7.05 13.32 1.52
CA ALA A 34 6.95 12.17 2.40
C ALA A 34 6.02 11.08 1.83
N ALA A 35 4.88 11.47 1.28
CA ALA A 35 3.95 10.55 0.62
C ALA A 35 4.61 9.85 -0.59
N ASN A 36 5.34 10.61 -1.41
CA ASN A 36 6.06 10.05 -2.55
C ASN A 36 7.20 9.11 -2.13
N ALA A 37 7.95 9.45 -1.08
CA ALA A 37 8.99 8.57 -0.55
C ALA A 37 8.41 7.25 0.00
N LEU A 38 7.28 7.31 0.70
CA LEU A 38 6.59 6.11 1.18
C LEU A 38 6.07 5.23 0.04
N LEU A 39 5.57 5.84 -1.03
CA LEU A 39 5.16 5.12 -2.24
C LEU A 39 6.36 4.40 -2.88
N ASN A 40 7.52 5.04 -2.98
CA ASN A 40 8.73 4.42 -3.53
C ASN A 40 9.17 3.22 -2.70
N ILE A 41 9.20 3.35 -1.36
CA ILE A 41 9.55 2.25 -0.45
C ILE A 41 8.58 1.07 -0.62
N ALA A 42 7.27 1.35 -0.71
CA ALA A 42 6.28 0.31 -0.94
C ALA A 42 6.47 -0.36 -2.32
N ALA A 43 6.80 0.43 -3.34
CA ALA A 43 7.07 -0.09 -4.67
C ALA A 43 8.29 -1.02 -4.72
N GLU A 44 9.39 -0.61 -4.07
CA GLU A 44 10.60 -1.42 -3.94
C GLU A 44 10.31 -2.74 -3.23
N ALA A 45 9.59 -2.72 -2.10
CA ALA A 45 9.23 -3.94 -1.36
C ALA A 45 8.38 -4.91 -2.20
N VAL A 46 7.45 -4.41 -3.01
CA VAL A 46 6.66 -5.25 -3.93
C VAL A 46 7.56 -5.84 -5.03
N VAL A 47 8.46 -5.04 -5.61
CA VAL A 47 9.40 -5.52 -6.63
C VAL A 47 10.33 -6.59 -6.06
N GLU A 48 10.78 -6.47 -4.82
CA GLU A 48 11.61 -7.48 -4.15
C GLU A 48 10.86 -8.81 -3.93
N ASP A 49 9.56 -8.77 -3.66
CA ASP A 49 8.74 -9.96 -3.40
C ASP A 49 8.30 -10.69 -4.68
N VAL A 50 7.79 -9.95 -5.67
CA VAL A 50 7.16 -10.53 -6.88
C VAL A 50 7.93 -10.30 -8.19
N GLY A 51 8.98 -9.48 -8.17
CA GLY A 51 9.74 -9.08 -9.34
C GLY A 51 9.12 -7.92 -10.13
N CYS A 52 9.95 -7.23 -10.91
CA CYS A 52 9.59 -5.97 -11.58
C CYS A 52 8.39 -6.08 -12.54
N ALA A 53 8.31 -7.15 -13.33
CA ALA A 53 7.23 -7.33 -14.29
C ALA A 53 5.86 -7.51 -13.62
N GLU A 54 5.80 -8.30 -12.53
CA GLU A 54 4.56 -8.52 -11.79
C GLU A 54 4.19 -7.28 -10.97
N ALA A 55 5.16 -6.65 -10.31
CA ALA A 55 4.96 -5.39 -9.61
C ALA A 55 4.36 -4.32 -10.54
N GLY A 56 4.86 -4.20 -11.78
CA GLY A 56 4.31 -3.30 -12.79
C GLY A 56 2.83 -3.58 -13.11
N ARG A 57 2.44 -4.87 -13.24
CA ARG A 57 1.03 -5.27 -13.44
C ARG A 57 0.17 -4.89 -12.24
N ILE A 58 0.66 -5.10 -11.02
CA ILE A 58 -0.05 -4.73 -9.78
C ILE A 58 -0.29 -3.22 -9.72
N PHE A 59 0.74 -2.40 -9.98
CA PHE A 59 0.61 -0.93 -9.93
C PHE A 59 -0.30 -0.37 -11.03
N ALA A 60 -0.24 -0.93 -12.25
CA ALA A 60 -1.16 -0.54 -13.32
C ALA A 60 -2.63 -0.77 -12.92
N ARG A 61 -2.93 -1.95 -12.36
CA ARG A 61 -4.28 -2.29 -11.88
C ARG A 61 -4.73 -1.38 -10.74
N LEU A 62 -3.83 -1.06 -9.81
CA LEU A 62 -4.12 -0.12 -8.72
C LEU A 62 -4.44 1.28 -9.28
N ALA A 63 -3.68 1.73 -10.29
CA ALA A 63 -3.92 3.02 -10.95
C ALA A 63 -5.29 3.07 -11.62
N ASP A 64 -5.69 2.01 -12.32
CA ASP A 64 -7.03 1.91 -12.93
C ASP A 64 -8.14 2.01 -11.88
N HIS A 65 -7.98 1.31 -10.75
CA HIS A 65 -8.95 1.33 -9.65
C HIS A 65 -9.13 2.73 -9.03
N LEU A 66 -8.01 3.44 -8.84
CA LEU A 66 -8.00 4.81 -8.33
C LEU A 66 -8.60 5.79 -9.36
N HIS A 67 -8.33 5.58 -10.64
CA HIS A 67 -8.90 6.41 -11.73
C HIS A 67 -10.43 6.33 -11.76
N GLU A 68 -10.98 5.16 -11.48
CA GLU A 68 -12.44 4.94 -11.37
C GLU A 68 -13.04 5.47 -10.06
N GLY A 69 -12.24 6.11 -9.19
CA GLY A 69 -12.68 6.66 -7.92
C GLY A 69 -12.95 5.62 -6.84
N ARG A 70 -12.56 4.35 -7.06
CA ARG A 70 -12.73 3.28 -6.08
C ARG A 70 -11.60 3.35 -5.06
N GLN A 71 -11.93 3.46 -3.78
CA GLN A 71 -10.93 3.41 -2.72
C GLN A 71 -10.63 1.94 -2.35
N PRO A 72 -9.36 1.57 -2.16
CA PRO A 72 -9.03 0.25 -1.64
C PRO A 72 -9.67 0.07 -0.25
N PRO A 73 -10.21 -1.12 0.06
CA PRO A 73 -10.92 -1.36 1.32
C PRO A 73 -10.02 -1.11 2.53
N ALA A 74 -10.51 -0.32 3.48
CA ALA A 74 -9.76 0.10 4.67
C ALA A 74 -9.42 -1.05 5.65
N SER A 75 -10.11 -2.19 5.54
CA SER A 75 -10.00 -3.30 6.50
C SER A 75 -9.62 -4.65 5.88
N GLY A 76 -9.23 -4.70 4.60
CA GLY A 76 -8.85 -5.93 3.93
C GLY A 76 -7.77 -5.71 2.86
N ALA A 77 -7.02 -6.75 2.54
CA ALA A 77 -6.16 -6.72 1.36
C ALA A 77 -7.06 -6.57 0.12
N VAL A 78 -6.67 -5.70 -0.82
CA VAL A 78 -7.25 -5.73 -2.16
C VAL A 78 -6.93 -7.11 -2.73
N SER A 79 -7.95 -7.94 -2.94
CA SER A 79 -7.74 -9.26 -3.54
C SER A 79 -7.43 -9.06 -5.02
N LEU A 80 -6.15 -8.92 -5.36
CA LEU A 80 -5.70 -8.75 -6.75
C LEU A 80 -6.00 -9.98 -7.63
N SER A 81 -6.26 -11.13 -7.00
CA SER A 81 -6.72 -12.38 -7.63
C SER A 81 -8.21 -12.38 -8.03
N GLY A 82 -9.02 -11.43 -7.52
CA GLY A 82 -10.42 -11.28 -7.93
C GLY A 82 -10.60 -10.55 -9.26
N PHE A 83 -9.49 -10.18 -9.91
CA PHE A 83 -9.45 -9.37 -11.13
C PHE A 83 -9.05 -10.18 -12.38
N ASP A 84 -9.06 -11.51 -12.30
CA ASP A 84 -9.01 -12.37 -13.48
C ASP A 84 -10.43 -12.46 -14.08
N ALA A 85 -10.79 -11.46 -14.87
CA ALA A 85 -11.88 -11.50 -15.84
C ALA A 85 -11.46 -10.82 -17.14
#